data_AF-A0A3P6T3A6-F1
#
_entry.id   AF-A0A3P6T3A6-F1
#
_cell.length_a   1.000
_cell.length_b   1.000
_cell.length_c   1.000
_cell.angle_alpha   90.00
_cell.angle_beta   90.00
_cell.angle_gamma   90.00
#
_symmetry.space_group_name_H-M   'P 1'
#
loop_
_entity.id
_entity.type
_entity.pdbx_description
1 polymer ?
#
loop_
_entity_poly.entity_id
_entity_poly.type
_entity_poly.pdbx_seq_one_letter_code
_entity_poly.pdbx_strand_id
1 'polypeptide(L)'
;AAITLHTHGIYYLICIGGDGALTGIGIFRDEWESLTAELLKEGKITKDQAEKGKSLYVVGIAGTIDNDFIGTDRTIGFDSAMARVVECVDGLTSTADSLQRTFVVEVMSKECGAIAITSAIALEADFVFIPEVPPTQDWPEVLCGHLRKKRKVVTFHFTNKWS
;
A
#
# COMPACT_ATOMS: atom_id res chain seq x y z
N ALA A 1 -18.70 -17.88 -4.22
CA ALA A 1 -19.00 -16.76 -3.29
C ALA A 1 -20.49 -16.38 -3.30
N ALA A 2 -21.06 -15.99 -4.46
CA ALA A 2 -22.45 -15.52 -4.55
C ALA A 2 -23.50 -16.48 -3.96
N ILE A 3 -23.40 -17.79 -4.24
CA ILE A 3 -24.30 -18.79 -3.64
C ILE A 3 -24.27 -18.77 -2.11
N THR A 4 -23.08 -18.71 -1.51
CA THR A 4 -22.90 -18.67 -0.06
C THR A 4 -23.55 -17.43 0.54
N LEU A 5 -23.41 -16.28 -0.12
CA LEU A 5 -24.01 -15.02 0.31
C LEU A 5 -25.54 -15.08 0.28
N HIS A 6 -26.14 -15.62 -0.80
CA HIS A 6 -27.59 -15.84 -0.87
C HIS A 6 -28.10 -16.83 0.18
N THR A 7 -27.36 -17.91 0.43
CA THR A 7 -27.73 -18.91 1.46
C THR A 7 -27.79 -18.29 2.85
N HIS A 8 -26.93 -17.31 3.14
CA HIS A 8 -26.87 -16.65 4.44
C HIS A 8 -27.62 -15.29 4.47
N GLY A 9 -28.22 -14.86 3.35
CA GLY A 9 -28.92 -13.58 3.27
C GLY A 9 -28.01 -12.36 3.44
N ILE A 10 -26.74 -12.45 3.01
CA ILE A 10 -25.75 -11.39 3.16
C ILE A 10 -25.64 -10.60 1.86
N TYR A 11 -26.10 -9.35 1.88
CA TYR A 11 -26.12 -8.47 0.69
C TYR A 11 -25.43 -7.11 0.92
N TYR A 12 -24.78 -6.96 2.08
CA TYR A 12 -24.01 -5.79 2.45
C TYR A 12 -22.61 -6.25 2.79
N LEU A 13 -21.63 -5.83 1.99
CA LEU A 13 -20.23 -6.19 2.17
C LEU A 13 -19.39 -4.96 2.47
N ILE A 14 -18.51 -5.10 3.44
CA ILE A 14 -17.44 -4.14 3.71
C ILE A 14 -16.14 -4.82 3.29
N CYS A 15 -15.46 -4.25 2.30
CA CYS A 15 -14.17 -4.71 1.83
C CYS A 15 -13.07 -3.80 2.36
N ILE A 16 -12.09 -4.35 3.07
CA ILE A 16 -10.92 -3.63 3.55
C ILE A 16 -9.69 -4.24 2.89
N GLY A 17 -8.95 -3.44 2.14
CA GLY A 17 -7.74 -3.94 1.47
C GLY A 17 -7.13 -2.92 0.51
N GLY A 18 -6.09 -3.36 -0.20
CA GLY A 18 -5.44 -2.57 -1.23
C GLY A 18 -6.21 -2.56 -2.56
N ASP A 19 -5.61 -1.93 -3.56
CA ASP A 19 -6.19 -1.72 -4.90
C ASP A 19 -6.80 -2.99 -5.53
N GLY A 20 -6.06 -4.11 -5.51
CA GLY A 20 -6.56 -5.37 -6.09
C GLY A 20 -7.83 -5.92 -5.41
N ALA A 21 -7.95 -5.77 -4.09
CA ALA A 21 -9.13 -6.22 -3.36
C ALA A 21 -10.34 -5.32 -3.65
N LEU A 22 -10.13 -4.00 -3.68
CA LEU A 22 -11.17 -3.02 -3.96
C LEU A 22 -11.65 -3.07 -5.42
N THR A 23 -10.74 -3.32 -6.36
CA THR A 23 -11.08 -3.59 -7.75
C THR A 23 -11.89 -4.89 -7.87
N GLY A 24 -11.44 -5.97 -7.22
CA GLY A 24 -12.11 -7.26 -7.26
C GLY A 24 -13.54 -7.22 -6.70
N ILE A 25 -13.77 -6.49 -5.60
CA ILE A 25 -15.12 -6.35 -5.04
C ILE A 25 -16.02 -5.46 -5.92
N GLY A 26 -15.44 -4.47 -6.61
CA GLY A 26 -16.15 -3.66 -7.60
C GLY A 26 -16.68 -4.52 -8.75
N ILE A 27 -15.80 -5.32 -9.35
CA ILE A 27 -16.17 -6.28 -10.42
C ILE A 27 -17.24 -7.26 -9.92
N PHE A 28 -17.04 -7.82 -8.72
CA PHE A 28 -18.01 -8.77 -8.14
C PHE A 28 -19.40 -8.15 -7.93
N ARG A 29 -19.47 -6.87 -7.57
CA ARG A 29 -20.72 -6.13 -7.47
C ARG A 29 -21.37 -5.92 -8.83
N ASP A 30 -20.59 -5.56 -9.85
CA ASP A 30 -21.11 -5.31 -11.20
C ASP A 30 -21.62 -6.61 -11.85
N GLU A 31 -20.97 -7.74 -11.57
CA GLU A 31 -21.40 -9.07 -12.06
C GLU A 31 -22.54 -9.69 -11.26
N TRP A 32 -22.92 -9.11 -10.11
CA TRP A 32 -23.83 -9.70 -9.14
C TRP A 32 -25.18 -10.13 -9.76
N GLU A 33 -25.80 -9.27 -10.56
CA GLU A 33 -27.10 -9.55 -11.17
C GLU A 33 -27.05 -10.77 -12.11
N SER A 34 -25.98 -10.87 -12.92
CA SER A 34 -25.75 -12.01 -13.81
C SER A 34 -25.54 -13.30 -13.01
N LEU A 35 -24.74 -13.23 -11.94
CA LEU A 35 -24.49 -14.36 -11.06
C LEU A 35 -25.76 -14.83 -10.36
N THR A 36 -26.59 -13.92 -9.85
CA THR A 36 -27.88 -14.25 -9.23
C THR A 36 -28.83 -14.91 -10.23
N ALA A 37 -28.90 -14.41 -11.46
CA ALA A 37 -29.73 -14.99 -12.52
C ALA A 37 -29.29 -16.42 -12.90
N GLU A 38 -27.98 -16.66 -13.01
CA GLU A 38 -27.42 -17.97 -13.28
C GLU A 38 -27.72 -18.96 -12.14
N LEU A 39 -27.49 -18.55 -10.88
CA LEU A 39 -27.78 -19.38 -9.71
C LEU A 39 -29.26 -19.75 -9.59
N LEU A 40 -30.16 -18.84 -9.95
CA LEU A 40 -31.60 -19.11 -9.96
C LEU A 40 -31.96 -20.11 -11.07
N LYS A 41 -31.39 -19.95 -12.27
CA LYS A 41 -31.60 -20.86 -13.41
C LYS A 41 -31.12 -22.27 -13.11
N GLU A 42 -30.00 -22.41 -12.42
CA GLU A 42 -29.44 -23.70 -11.99
C GLU A 42 -30.18 -24.33 -10.79
N GLY A 43 -31.15 -23.62 -10.19
CA GLY A 43 -31.87 -24.09 -9.01
C GLY A 43 -31.01 -24.11 -7.73
N LYS A 44 -29.87 -23.41 -7.73
CA LYS A 44 -28.96 -23.32 -6.57
C LYS A 44 -29.47 -22.35 -5.50
N ILE A 45 -30.36 -21.43 -5.87
CA ILE A 45 -31.06 -20.52 -4.96
C ILE A 45 -32.55 -20.49 -5.27
N THR A 46 -33.36 -20.13 -4.28
CA THR A 46 -34.82 -19.96 -4.45
C THR A 46 -35.15 -18.59 -5.03
N LYS A 47 -36.36 -18.44 -5.60
CA LYS A 47 -36.87 -17.14 -6.06
C LYS A 47 -36.88 -16.08 -4.94
N ASP A 48 -37.24 -16.48 -3.72
CA ASP A 48 -37.22 -15.57 -2.55
C ASP A 48 -35.80 -15.08 -2.22
N GLN A 49 -34.80 -15.97 -2.29
CA GLN A 49 -33.39 -15.59 -2.11
C GLN A 49 -32.87 -14.66 -3.22
N ALA A 50 -33.30 -14.91 -4.47
CA ALA A 50 -32.95 -14.04 -5.60
C ALA A 50 -33.57 -12.64 -5.46
N GLU A 51 -34.84 -12.54 -5.07
CA GLU A 51 -35.53 -11.26 -4.83
C GLU A 51 -34.91 -10.48 -3.67
N LYS A 52 -34.65 -11.15 -2.53
CA LYS A 52 -33.99 -10.51 -1.37
C LYS A 52 -32.58 -10.04 -1.69
N GLY A 53 -31.88 -10.78 -2.53
CA GLY A 53 -30.52 -10.51 -2.96
C GLY A 53 -30.43 -9.84 -4.33
N LYS A 54 -31.44 -9.07 -4.76
CA LYS A 54 -31.43 -8.43 -6.08
C LYS A 54 -30.23 -7.51 -6.31
N SER A 55 -29.72 -6.90 -5.25
CA SER A 55 -28.58 -5.99 -5.33
C SER A 55 -27.58 -6.28 -4.23
N LEU A 56 -26.30 -6.17 -4.57
CA LEU A 56 -25.21 -6.22 -3.62
C LEU A 56 -24.74 -4.80 -3.30
N TYR A 57 -24.74 -4.44 -2.03
CA TYR A 57 -24.22 -3.18 -1.53
C TYR A 57 -22.80 -3.40 -1.02
N VAL A 58 -21.88 -2.56 -1.49
CA VAL A 58 -20.46 -2.66 -1.16
C VAL A 58 -19.94 -1.32 -0.66
N VAL A 59 -19.18 -1.36 0.43
CA VAL A 59 -18.36 -0.27 0.91
C VAL A 59 -16.90 -0.71 0.88
N GLY A 60 -16.05 0.08 0.22
CA GLY A 60 -14.60 -0.15 0.16
C GLY A 60 -13.85 0.75 1.14
N ILE A 61 -12.86 0.19 1.83
CA ILE A 61 -11.94 0.92 2.70
C ILE A 61 -10.52 0.60 2.26
N ALA A 62 -9.76 1.64 1.92
CA ALA A 62 -8.36 1.51 1.50
C ALA A 62 -7.47 1.11 2.69
N GLY A 63 -7.09 -0.16 2.73
CA GLY A 63 -6.21 -0.78 3.71
C GLY A 63 -4.93 -1.25 3.05
N THR A 64 -3.95 -0.36 2.96
CA THR A 64 -2.65 -0.60 2.34
C THR A 64 -1.60 0.26 3.03
N ILE A 65 -0.37 -0.24 3.13
CA ILE A 65 0.75 0.53 3.68
C ILE A 65 1.31 1.51 2.65
N ASP A 66 1.07 1.29 1.36
CA ASP A 66 1.75 1.98 0.26
C ASP A 66 1.23 3.40 0.01
N ASN A 67 0.06 3.75 0.55
CA ASN A 67 -0.66 4.99 0.26
C ASN A 67 -0.84 5.25 -1.24
N ASP A 68 -1.15 4.21 -1.99
CA ASP A 68 -1.25 4.17 -3.45
C ASP A 68 -2.69 4.23 -3.97
N PHE A 69 -3.67 4.46 -3.09
CA PHE A 69 -5.08 4.49 -3.46
C PHE A 69 -5.54 5.90 -3.83
N ILE A 70 -5.89 6.10 -5.11
CA ILE A 70 -6.39 7.38 -5.61
C ILE A 70 -7.77 7.67 -5.00
N GLY A 71 -7.94 8.88 -4.45
CA GLY A 71 -9.21 9.34 -3.87
C GLY A 71 -9.22 9.38 -2.34
N THR A 72 -8.11 9.00 -1.69
CA THR A 72 -7.86 9.28 -0.27
C THR A 72 -6.49 9.91 -0.11
N ASP A 73 -6.34 10.83 0.85
CA ASP A 73 -5.03 11.42 1.19
C ASP A 73 -4.14 10.43 1.94
N ARG A 74 -4.78 9.54 2.71
CA ARG A 74 -4.13 8.54 3.57
C ARG A 74 -4.86 7.19 3.51
N THR A 75 -4.10 6.10 3.49
CA THR A 75 -4.61 4.73 3.60
C THR A 75 -4.39 4.15 4.98
N ILE A 76 -5.27 3.24 5.40
CA ILE A 76 -5.11 2.52 6.67
C ILE A 76 -3.86 1.65 6.58
N GLY A 77 -2.92 1.86 7.52
CA GLY A 77 -1.67 1.13 7.61
C GLY A 77 -0.44 1.95 7.23
N PHE A 78 -0.60 3.05 6.50
CA PHE A 78 0.53 3.91 6.09
C PHE A 78 1.32 4.46 7.30
N ASP A 79 0.64 5.13 8.24
CA ASP A 79 1.32 5.74 9.39
C ASP A 79 1.96 4.69 10.30
N SER A 80 1.35 3.51 10.42
CA SER A 80 1.91 2.38 11.18
C SER A 80 3.18 1.83 10.52
N ALA A 81 3.20 1.71 9.19
CA ALA A 81 4.38 1.29 8.45
C ALA A 81 5.51 2.32 8.56
N MET A 82 5.20 3.61 8.39
CA MET A 82 6.15 4.70 8.56
C MET A 82 6.74 4.71 9.98
N ALA A 83 5.91 4.56 11.02
CA ALA A 83 6.39 4.49 12.40
C ALA A 83 7.40 3.35 12.59
N ARG A 84 7.14 2.18 11.99
CA ARG A 84 8.09 1.06 12.04
C ARG A 84 9.41 1.36 11.32
N VAL A 85 9.36 2.03 10.18
CA VAL A 85 10.59 2.45 9.47
C VAL A 85 11.41 3.37 10.36
N VAL A 86 10.77 4.38 10.97
CA VAL A 86 11.44 5.32 11.89
C VAL A 86 12.07 4.58 13.07
N GLU A 87 11.32 3.71 13.75
CA GLU A 87 11.83 2.89 14.86
C GLU A 87 13.06 2.06 14.46
N CYS A 88 13.01 1.40 13.29
CA CYS A 88 14.13 0.60 12.79
C CYS A 88 15.36 1.45 12.50
N VAL A 89 15.16 2.63 11.91
CA VAL A 89 16.25 3.53 11.53
C VAL A 89 16.89 4.17 12.75
N ASP A 90 16.09 4.62 13.72
CA ASP A 90 16.58 5.15 15.00
C ASP A 90 17.45 4.13 15.75
N GLY A 91 17.09 2.84 15.66
CA GLY A 91 17.90 1.75 16.20
C GLY A 91 19.29 1.63 15.55
N LEU A 92 19.43 2.03 14.28
CA LEU A 92 20.69 2.00 13.55
C LEU A 92 21.55 3.26 13.79
N THR A 93 20.93 4.40 14.08
CA THR A 93 21.59 5.72 14.19
C THR A 93 22.78 5.70 15.15
N SER A 94 22.61 5.10 16.33
CA SER A 94 23.67 5.02 17.35
C SER A 94 24.91 4.25 16.89
N THR A 95 24.72 3.21 16.08
CA THR A 95 25.82 2.40 15.51
C THR A 95 26.48 3.13 14.35
N ALA A 96 25.68 3.82 13.53
CA ALA A 96 26.16 4.58 12.40
C ALA A 96 27.07 5.74 12.84
N ASP A 97 26.70 6.45 13.91
CA ASP A 97 27.51 7.53 14.46
C ASP A 97 28.82 7.04 15.05
N SER A 98 28.78 5.94 15.80
CA SER A 98 29.95 5.37 16.48
C SER A 98 31.02 4.89 15.49
N LEU A 99 30.61 4.38 14.32
CA LEU A 99 31.50 3.77 13.33
C LEU A 99 31.71 4.64 12.08
N GLN A 100 31.12 5.84 12.04
CA GLN A 100 31.12 6.74 10.88
C GLN A 100 30.69 6.02 9.58
N ARG A 101 29.58 5.28 9.67
CA ARG A 101 29.04 4.47 8.56
C ARG A 101 27.84 5.15 7.89
N THR A 102 27.75 4.92 6.59
CA THR A 102 26.56 5.22 5.78
C THR A 102 25.73 3.94 5.63
N PHE A 103 24.42 4.06 5.82
CA PHE A 103 23.46 2.98 5.64
C PHE A 103 22.57 3.24 4.42
N VAL A 104 22.26 2.17 3.70
CA VAL A 104 21.21 2.12 2.69
C VAL A 104 20.08 1.31 3.31
N VAL A 105 18.88 1.88 3.36
CA VAL A 105 17.70 1.31 4.02
C VAL A 105 16.61 1.12 2.98
N GLU A 106 16.39 -0.11 2.54
CA GLU A 106 15.29 -0.40 1.65
C GLU A 106 13.95 -0.43 2.41
N VAL A 107 12.90 0.19 1.87
CA VAL A 107 11.56 0.16 2.47
C VAL A 107 10.57 -0.51 1.55
N MET A 108 9.55 -1.11 2.17
CA MET A 108 8.43 -1.67 1.44
C MET A 108 7.67 -0.54 0.77
N SER A 109 7.51 -0.65 -0.54
CA SER A 109 6.33 -0.18 -1.24
C SER A 109 6.30 -0.77 -2.64
N LYS A 110 5.12 -0.74 -3.27
CA LYS A 110 4.95 -1.16 -4.66
C LYS A 110 5.57 -0.13 -5.63
N GLU A 111 4.75 0.58 -6.40
CA GLU A 111 5.17 1.61 -7.36
C GLU A 111 5.01 3.02 -6.78
N CYS A 112 4.86 3.14 -5.46
CA CYS A 112 4.58 4.40 -4.76
C CYS A 112 5.70 4.74 -3.76
N GLY A 113 6.35 5.88 -3.91
CA GLY A 113 7.42 6.37 -3.04
C GLY A 113 6.95 6.99 -1.73
N ALA A 114 5.66 6.95 -1.39
CA ALA A 114 5.09 7.67 -0.25
C ALA A 114 5.76 7.32 1.09
N ILE A 115 6.02 6.04 1.37
CA ILE A 115 6.74 5.63 2.59
C ILE A 115 8.17 6.16 2.56
N ALA A 116 8.88 5.98 1.44
CA ALA A 116 10.27 6.38 1.29
C ALA A 116 10.45 7.89 1.48
N ILE A 117 9.66 8.73 0.80
CA ILE A 117 9.78 10.19 0.92
C ILE A 117 9.38 10.70 2.29
N THR A 118 8.31 10.17 2.87
CA THR A 118 7.83 10.63 4.18
C THR A 118 8.80 10.23 5.29
N SER A 119 9.32 8.99 5.24
CA SER A 119 10.33 8.51 6.18
C SER A 119 11.65 9.26 6.02
N ALA A 120 12.08 9.53 4.78
CA ALA A 120 13.28 10.32 4.49
C ALA A 120 13.21 11.72 5.11
N ILE A 121 12.06 12.39 5.03
CA ILE A 121 11.84 13.69 5.67
C ILE A 121 11.87 13.56 7.19
N ALA A 122 11.18 12.57 7.76
CA ALA A 122 11.11 12.36 9.20
C ALA A 122 12.47 12.04 9.84
N LEU A 123 13.37 11.38 9.09
CA LEU A 123 14.66 10.90 9.54
C LEU A 123 15.84 11.76 9.05
N GLU A 124 15.55 12.88 8.40
CA GLU A 124 16.55 13.78 7.79
C GLU A 124 17.54 13.06 6.86
N ALA A 125 17.04 12.12 6.06
CA ALA A 125 17.86 11.34 5.14
C ALA A 125 18.59 12.24 4.13
N ASP A 126 19.86 11.93 3.85
CA ASP A 126 20.67 12.71 2.91
C ASP A 126 20.20 12.61 1.46
N PHE A 127 19.56 11.51 1.13
CA PHE A 127 19.08 11.22 -0.22
C PHE A 127 17.98 10.16 -0.17
N VAL A 128 17.09 10.22 -1.15
CA VAL A 128 15.95 9.31 -1.27
C VAL A 128 15.76 8.94 -2.74
N PHE A 129 15.47 7.68 -3.01
CA PHE A 129 15.04 7.22 -4.32
C PHE A 129 13.56 6.88 -4.28
N ILE A 130 12.78 7.53 -5.15
CA ILE A 130 11.35 7.24 -5.34
C ILE A 130 11.03 7.03 -6.82
N PRO A 131 10.10 6.14 -7.17
CA PRO A 131 9.73 5.87 -8.56
C PRO A 131 9.11 7.08 -9.26
N GLU A 132 8.43 7.98 -8.52
CA GLU A 132 7.79 9.18 -9.06
C GLU A 132 8.81 10.23 -9.53
N VAL A 133 10.03 10.21 -8.99
CA VAL A 133 11.12 11.10 -9.36
C VAL A 133 12.39 10.27 -9.57
N PRO A 134 12.52 9.60 -10.73
CA PRO A 134 13.67 8.76 -11.03
C PRO A 134 14.98 9.58 -10.95
N PRO A 135 16.09 8.98 -10.49
CA PRO A 135 17.35 9.69 -10.39
C PRO A 135 17.90 10.08 -11.77
N THR A 136 18.50 11.26 -11.86
CA THR A 136 19.22 11.73 -13.04
C THR A 136 20.50 10.92 -13.24
N GLN A 137 21.07 10.91 -14.45
CA GLN A 137 22.26 10.09 -14.74
C GLN A 137 23.49 10.42 -13.86
N ASP A 138 23.58 11.67 -13.40
CA ASP A 138 24.64 12.22 -12.54
C ASP A 138 24.34 12.07 -11.03
N TRP A 139 23.31 11.31 -10.65
CA TRP A 139 22.99 11.05 -9.24
C TRP A 139 24.19 10.53 -8.42
N PRO A 140 25.12 9.68 -8.94
CA PRO A 140 26.25 9.19 -8.14
C PRO A 140 27.18 10.34 -7.74
N GLU A 141 27.46 11.27 -8.65
CA GLU A 141 28.30 12.44 -8.41
C GLU A 141 27.64 13.40 -7.42
N VAL A 142 26.34 13.66 -7.58
CA VAL A 142 25.55 14.51 -6.67
C VAL A 142 25.54 13.93 -5.26
N LEU A 143 25.30 12.62 -5.14
CA LEU A 143 25.31 11.92 -3.86
C LEU A 143 26.69 11.95 -3.21
N CYS A 144 27.73 11.52 -3.94
CA CYS A 144 29.10 11.53 -3.43
C CYS A 144 29.53 12.94 -3.03
N GLY A 145 29.09 13.97 -3.77
CA GLY A 145 29.31 15.36 -3.44
C GLY A 145 28.67 15.78 -2.11
N HIS A 146 27.42 15.38 -1.87
CA HIS A 146 26.72 15.62 -0.59
C HIS A 146 27.37 14.90 0.58
N LEU A 147 27.65 13.59 0.44
CA LEU A 147 28.25 12.78 1.51
C LEU A 147 29.65 13.27 1.89
N ARG A 148 30.45 13.74 0.91
CA ARG A 148 31.78 14.31 1.19
C ARG A 148 31.71 15.59 2.02
N LYS A 149 30.66 16.41 1.85
CA LYS A 149 30.43 17.65 2.62
C LYS A 149 29.94 17.36 4.03
N LYS A 150 29.04 16.38 4.19
CA LYS A 150 28.43 15.99 5.46
C LYS A 150 29.26 14.95 6.25
N ARG A 151 30.59 15.01 6.21
CA ARG A 151 31.50 13.97 6.74
C ARG A 151 31.52 13.79 8.27
N LYS A 152 30.43 14.14 8.97
CA LYS A 152 30.05 13.77 10.33
C LYS A 152 28.53 13.54 10.34
N VAL A 153 28.09 12.34 10.74
CA VAL A 153 26.72 11.91 11.08
C VAL A 153 25.90 11.27 9.96
N VAL A 154 25.15 10.25 10.38
CA VAL A 154 24.46 9.14 9.71
C VAL A 154 23.71 9.46 8.41
N THR A 155 23.93 8.61 7.40
CA THR A 155 23.17 8.60 6.15
C THR A 155 22.25 7.39 6.11
N PHE A 156 20.97 7.61 5.84
CA PHE A 156 20.01 6.58 5.45
C PHE A 156 19.58 6.80 4.00
N HIS A 157 19.40 5.72 3.27
CA HIS A 157 19.15 5.77 1.83
C HIS A 157 17.99 4.88 1.47
N PHE A 158 16.84 5.49 1.18
CA PHE A 158 15.62 4.74 0.88
C PHE A 158 15.54 4.35 -0.58
N THR A 159 15.31 3.06 -0.84
CA THR A 159 15.10 2.53 -2.19
C THR A 159 13.84 1.66 -2.19
N ASN A 160 13.10 1.70 -3.30
CA ASN A 160 12.01 0.76 -3.60
C ASN A 160 12.52 -0.21 -4.67
N LYS A 161 12.81 -1.47 -4.33
CA LYS A 161 13.09 -2.52 -5.33
C LYS A 161 12.40 -3.82 -4.96
N TRP A 162 11.14 -3.95 -5.37
CA TRP A 162 10.52 -5.25 -5.57
C TRP A 162 10.13 -5.39 -7.04
N SER A 163 10.91 -6.20 -7.76
CA SER A 163 10.65 -6.69 -9.12
C SER A 163 9.87 -7.98 -9.08
#